data_AF-A0A5N5T009-F1
#
_entry.id   AF-A0A5N5T009-F1
#
_cell.length_a   1.000
_cell.length_b   1.000
_cell.length_c   1.000
_cell.angle_alpha   90.00
_cell.angle_beta   90.00
_cell.angle_gamma   90.00
#
_symmetry.space_group_name_H-M   'P 1'
#
loop_
_entity.id
_entity.type
_entity.pdbx_description
1 polymer ?
#
loop_
_entity_poly.entity_id
_entity_poly.type
_entity_poly.pdbx_seq_one_letter_code
_entity_poly.pdbx_strand_id
1 'polypeptide(L)'
;SVEEQDKGLAMGVTTVLISLFSFIPGPIIMGAVVDSSCIIWDNTCGQKGNCWLYDSDKFRMLIHVFPAVLILISLLGDIVVFIYSKDLLLYGEDEEIRETEEKEEMSPL
;
A
#
# COMPACT_ATOMS: atom_id res chain seq x y z
N SER A 1 2.54 -21.60 -4.26
CA SER A 1 3.63 -20.83 -4.89
C SER A 1 3.24 -20.53 -6.33
N VAL A 2 3.67 -19.39 -6.88
CA VAL A 2 3.56 -19.09 -8.31
C VAL A 2 4.78 -19.70 -8.99
N GLU A 3 4.61 -20.26 -10.19
CA GLU A 3 5.71 -20.85 -10.94
C GLU A 3 6.75 -19.77 -11.30
N GLU A 4 8.03 -20.14 -11.34
CA GLU A 4 9.13 -19.18 -11.45
C GLU A 4 9.06 -18.30 -12.71
N GLN A 5 8.61 -18.90 -13.82
CA GLN A 5 8.36 -18.21 -15.09
C GLN A 5 7.25 -17.15 -15.02
N ASP A 6 6.29 -17.31 -14.10
CA ASP A 6 5.12 -16.43 -13.96
C ASP A 6 5.30 -15.38 -12.85
N LYS A 7 6.37 -15.46 -12.04
CA LYS A 7 6.66 -14.51 -10.96
C LYS A 7 6.70 -13.05 -11.48
N GLY A 8 7.38 -12.82 -12.61
CA GLY A 8 7.49 -11.48 -13.20
C GLY A 8 6.15 -10.93 -13.66
N LEU A 9 5.32 -11.77 -14.28
CA LEU A 9 3.96 -11.41 -14.70
C LEU A 9 3.07 -11.10 -13.49
N ALA A 10 3.14 -11.93 -12.44
CA ALA A 10 2.35 -11.74 -11.21
C ALA A 10 2.69 -10.43 -10.50
N MET A 11 3.98 -10.08 -10.38
CA MET A 11 4.42 -8.81 -9.79
C MET A 11 3.96 -7.61 -10.63
N GLY A 12 4.04 -7.71 -11.96
CA GLY A 12 3.58 -6.69 -12.88
C GLY A 12 2.07 -6.43 -12.78
N VAL A 13 1.25 -7.49 -12.83
CA VAL A 13 -0.22 -7.39 -12.67
C VAL A 13 -0.58 -6.80 -11.30
N THR A 14 0.07 -7.26 -10.23
CA THR A 14 -0.15 -6.75 -8.88
C THR A 14 0.15 -5.25 -8.82
N THR A 15 1.25 -4.80 -9.41
CA THR A 15 1.64 -3.38 -9.46
C THR A 15 0.63 -2.53 -10.24
N VAL A 16 0.14 -3.02 -11.38
CA VAL A 16 -0.89 -2.34 -12.17
C VAL A 16 -2.17 -2.18 -11.37
N LEU A 17 -2.62 -3.25 -10.71
CA LEU A 17 -3.83 -3.22 -9.88
C LEU A 17 -3.67 -2.23 -8.72
N ILE A 18 -2.58 -2.32 -7.96
CA ILE A 18 -2.28 -1.38 -6.87
C ILE A 18 -2.28 0.06 -7.40
N SER A 19 -1.66 0.31 -8.55
CA SER A 19 -1.57 1.64 -9.12
C SER A 19 -2.92 2.21 -9.50
N LEU A 20 -3.76 1.43 -10.19
CA LEU A 20 -5.11 1.83 -10.57
C LEU A 20 -5.97 2.15 -9.34
N PHE A 21 -5.91 1.30 -8.31
CA PHE A 21 -6.72 1.45 -7.11
C PHE A 21 -6.09 2.34 -6.03
N SER A 22 -4.85 2.80 -6.16
CA SER A 22 -4.23 3.73 -5.21
C SER A 22 -4.13 5.13 -5.79
N PHE A 23 -3.58 5.27 -7.00
CA PHE A 23 -3.32 6.60 -7.58
C PHE A 23 -4.57 7.29 -8.12
N ILE A 24 -5.63 6.55 -8.48
CA ILE A 24 -6.88 7.15 -8.95
C ILE A 24 -7.78 7.55 -7.77
N PRO A 25 -8.18 6.63 -6.86
CA PRO A 25 -9.06 7.00 -5.77
C PRO A 25 -8.34 7.78 -4.66
N GLY A 26 -7.03 7.64 -4.49
CA GLY A 26 -6.25 8.41 -3.50
C GLY A 26 -6.47 9.92 -3.58
N PRO A 27 -6.17 10.59 -4.71
CA PRO A 27 -6.39 12.03 -4.87
C PRO A 27 -7.87 12.41 -4.92
N ILE A 28 -8.77 11.54 -5.41
CA ILE A 28 -10.22 11.81 -5.42
C ILE A 28 -10.76 11.87 -3.98
N ILE A 29 -10.43 10.87 -3.16
CA ILE A 29 -10.85 10.81 -1.76
C ILE A 29 -10.20 11.95 -0.96
N MET A 30 -8.89 12.17 -1.14
CA MET A 30 -8.22 13.29 -0.46
C MET A 30 -8.80 14.64 -0.88
N GLY A 31 -9.17 14.81 -2.16
CA GLY A 31 -9.88 15.99 -2.65
C GLY A 31 -11.22 16.18 -1.94
N ALA A 32 -12.03 15.13 -1.84
CA ALA A 32 -13.30 15.18 -1.11
C ALA A 32 -13.13 15.45 0.39
N VAL A 33 -12.08 14.90 1.01
CA VAL A 33 -11.73 15.15 2.41
C VAL A 33 -11.36 16.62 2.62
N VAL A 34 -10.52 17.20 1.75
CA VAL A 34 -10.17 18.63 1.79
C VAL A 34 -11.39 19.51 1.57
N ASP A 35 -12.24 19.16 0.61
CA ASP A 35 -13.48 19.87 0.32
C ASP A 35 -14.45 19.89 1.51
N SER A 36 -14.38 18.89 2.41
CA SER A 36 -15.20 18.85 3.62
C SER A 36 -14.85 19.93 4.65
N SER A 37 -13.63 20.50 4.61
CA SER A 37 -13.26 21.65 5.45
C SER A 37 -13.60 23.01 4.82
N CYS A 38 -14.31 23.02 3.69
CA CYS A 38 -14.71 24.26 3.04
C CYS A 38 -15.76 25.03 3.87
N ILE A 39 -15.49 26.31 4.11
CA ILE A 39 -16.42 27.25 4.74
C ILE A 39 -17.22 28.02 3.69
N ILE A 40 -16.54 28.50 2.64
CA ILE A 40 -17.13 29.34 1.60
C ILE A 40 -16.88 28.71 0.23
N TRP A 41 -17.95 28.28 -0.42
CA TRP A 41 -17.95 27.73 -1.76
C TRP A 41 -18.12 28.81 -2.83
N ASP A 42 -17.34 28.73 -3.90
CA ASP A 42 -17.61 29.48 -5.12
C ASP A 42 -18.91 28.98 -5.74
N ASN A 43 -19.74 29.91 -6.20
CA ASN A 43 -20.97 29.60 -6.91
C ASN A 43 -21.07 30.49 -8.12
N THR A 44 -20.47 30.04 -9.22
CA THR A 44 -20.54 30.73 -10.51
C THR A 44 -21.66 30.11 -11.35
N CYS A 45 -22.56 30.95 -11.88
CA CYS A 45 -23.69 30.51 -12.70
C CYS A 45 -24.62 29.47 -12.04
N GLY A 46 -24.72 29.46 -10.71
CA GLY A 46 -25.56 28.53 -9.95
C GLY A 46 -24.96 27.12 -9.80
N GLN A 47 -23.71 26.91 -10.21
CA GLN A 47 -22.98 25.65 -9.99
C GLN A 47 -21.91 25.83 -8.92
N LYS A 48 -21.74 24.79 -8.09
CA LYS A 48 -20.73 24.73 -7.05
C LYS A 48 -19.34 24.56 -7.69
N GLY A 49 -18.48 25.56 -7.50
CA GLY A 49 -17.12 25.61 -8.00
C GLY A 49 -16.08 25.17 -6.96
N ASN A 50 -14.91 25.80 -6.99
CA ASN A 50 -13.86 25.56 -5.99
C ASN A 50 -14.24 26.18 -4.63
N CYS A 51 -13.54 25.78 -3.57
CA CYS A 51 -13.67 26.45 -2.29
C CYS A 51 -12.74 27.67 -2.22
N TRP A 52 -13.25 28.81 -1.75
CA TRP A 52 -12.45 30.03 -1.56
C TRP A 52 -11.78 30.09 -0.19
N LEU A 53 -12.44 29.55 0.84
CA LEU A 53 -11.95 29.61 2.21
C LEU A 53 -12.16 28.28 2.93
N TYR A 54 -11.06 27.70 3.37
CA TYR A 54 -11.02 26.49 4.18
C TYR A 54 -10.81 26.82 5.66
N ASP A 55 -11.44 26.03 6.52
CA ASP A 55 -11.17 26.01 7.94
C ASP A 55 -9.77 25.44 8.19
N SER A 56 -8.86 26.27 8.71
CA SER A 56 -7.44 25.89 8.87
C SER A 56 -7.23 24.77 9.90
N ASP A 57 -8.02 24.75 10.97
CA ASP A 57 -7.90 23.75 12.03
C ASP A 57 -8.42 22.39 11.56
N LYS A 58 -9.59 22.39 10.91
CA LYS A 58 -10.14 21.16 10.31
C LYS A 58 -9.26 20.67 9.18
N PHE A 59 -8.80 21.56 8.30
CA PHE A 59 -7.91 21.18 7.20
C PHE A 59 -6.65 20.49 7.73
N ARG A 60 -5.99 21.07 8.75
CA ARG A 60 -4.82 20.46 9.39
C ARG A 60 -5.12 19.08 9.98
N MET A 61 -6.24 18.94 10.69
CA MET A 61 -6.64 17.65 11.26
C MET A 61 -6.89 16.62 10.18
N LEU A 62 -7.60 16.98 9.11
CA LEU A 62 -7.94 16.06 8.02
C LEU A 62 -6.70 15.62 7.26
N ILE A 63 -5.78 16.51 6.90
CA ILE A 63 -4.59 16.13 6.13
C ILE A 63 -3.58 15.29 6.93
N HIS A 64 -3.59 15.36 8.26
CA HIS A 64 -2.63 14.62 9.09
C HIS A 64 -3.24 13.38 9.74
N VAL A 65 -4.42 13.50 10.35
CA VAL A 65 -5.03 12.41 11.11
C VAL A 65 -5.60 11.35 10.18
N PHE A 66 -6.24 11.74 9.07
CA PHE A 66 -6.82 10.75 8.14
C PHE A 66 -5.76 9.81 7.56
N PRO A 67 -4.62 10.28 7.00
CA PRO A 67 -3.56 9.38 6.57
C PRO A 67 -2.91 8.61 7.72
N ALA A 68 -2.75 9.22 8.89
CA ALA A 68 -2.16 8.53 10.05
C ALA A 68 -3.00 7.32 10.48
N VAL A 69 -4.33 7.43 10.46
CA VAL A 69 -5.25 6.32 10.76
C VAL A 69 -5.14 5.23 9.70
N LEU A 70 -5.09 5.59 8.40
CA LEU A 70 -4.93 4.61 7.33
C LEU A 70 -3.60 3.85 7.45
N ILE A 71 -2.50 4.56 7.70
CA ILE A 71 -1.18 3.97 7.91
C ILE A 71 -1.19 3.05 9.13
N LEU A 72 -1.82 3.46 10.23
CA LEU A 72 -1.93 2.61 11.42
C LEU A 72 -2.68 1.30 11.10
N ILE A 73 -3.78 1.36 10.36
CA ILE A 73 -4.53 0.16 9.94
C ILE A 73 -3.66 -0.72 9.04
N SER A 74 -2.95 -0.14 8.06
CA SER A 74 -2.02 -0.89 7.20
C SER A 74 -0.94 -1.59 8.02
N LEU A 75 -0.31 -0.87 8.96
CA LEU A 75 0.70 -1.42 9.86
C LEU A 75 0.17 -2.58 10.70
N LEU A 76 -1.06 -2.47 11.21
CA LEU A 76 -1.70 -3.58 11.94
C LEU A 76 -1.90 -4.79 11.02
N GLY A 77 -2.33 -4.58 9.78
CA GLY A 77 -2.45 -5.62 8.76
C GLY A 77 -1.11 -6.30 8.48
N ASP A 78 -0.05 -5.51 8.29
CA ASP A 78 1.31 -6.01 8.06
C ASP A 78 1.82 -6.81 9.26
N ILE A 79 1.57 -6.35 10.49
CA ILE A 79 1.92 -7.08 11.73
C ILE A 79 1.18 -8.42 11.77
N VAL A 80 -0.11 -8.43 11.44
CA VAL A 80 -0.92 -9.67 11.38
C VAL A 80 -0.34 -10.63 10.34
N VAL A 81 -0.11 -10.16 9.12
CA VAL A 81 0.52 -10.97 8.06
C VAL A 81 1.87 -11.49 8.52
N PHE A 82 2.68 -10.67 9.16
CA PHE A 82 4.00 -11.07 9.68
C PHE A 82 3.93 -12.12 10.79
N ILE A 83 2.89 -12.10 11.63
CA ILE A 83 2.70 -13.14 12.65
C ILE A 83 2.27 -14.45 11.98
N TYR A 84 1.32 -14.41 11.04
CA TYR A 84 0.82 -15.61 10.37
C TYR A 84 1.80 -16.19 9.33
N SER A 85 2.60 -15.35 8.67
CA SER A 85 3.58 -15.78 7.67
C SER A 85 4.81 -16.45 8.27
N LYS A 86 5.07 -16.23 9.57
CA LYS A 86 6.15 -16.93 10.30
C LYS A 86 5.91 -18.43 10.44
N ASP A 87 4.64 -18.87 10.41
CA ASP A 87 4.29 -20.29 10.40
C ASP A 87 4.40 -20.91 8.98
N LEU A 88 4.70 -20.09 7.96
CA LEU A 88 4.90 -20.53 6.59
C LEU A 88 6.40 -20.80 6.36
N LEU A 89 6.84 -22.04 6.62
CA LEU A 89 8.16 -22.62 6.30
C LEU A 89 8.48 -22.52 4.79
N LEU A 90 8.72 -21.32 4.26
CA LEU A 90 9.07 -21.08 2.84
C LEU A 90 10.46 -20.43 2.65
N TYR A 91 11.34 -20.56 3.64
CA TYR A 91 12.77 -20.21 3.52
C TYR A 91 13.69 -21.36 4.00
N GLY A 92 13.16 -22.55 4.27
CA GLY A 92 13.96 -23.72 4.67
C GLY A 92 14.56 -24.51 3.50
N GLU A 93 14.03 -24.34 2.28
CA GLU A 93 14.52 -25.03 1.08
C GLU A 93 15.83 -24.40 0.54
N ASP A 94 16.01 -23.08 0.71
CA ASP A 94 17.23 -22.37 0.29
C ASP A 94 18.46 -22.76 1.16
N GLU A 95 18.25 -23.19 2.41
CA GLU A 95 19.32 -23.72 3.28
C GLU A 95 19.64 -25.20 2.96
N GLU A 96 18.63 -26.04 2.68
CA GLU A 96 18.86 -27.45 2.33
C GLU A 96 19.56 -27.63 0.96
N ILE A 97 19.25 -26.79 -0.03
CA ILE A 97 19.92 -26.82 -1.34
C ILE A 97 21.37 -26.34 -1.21
N ARG A 98 21.63 -25.27 -0.45
CA ARG A 98 23.01 -24.77 -0.22
C ARG A 98 23.84 -25.75 0.61
N GLU A 99 23.25 -26.42 1.60
CA GLU A 99 23.93 -27.49 2.34
C GLU A 99 24.24 -28.72 1.47
N THR A 100 23.38 -29.03 0.51
CA THR A 100 23.60 -30.16 -0.42
C THR A 100 24.69 -29.82 -1.44
N GLU A 101 24.68 -28.60 -1.98
CA GLU A 101 25.74 -28.07 -2.85
C GLU A 101 27.09 -27.99 -2.11
N GLU A 102 27.12 -27.54 -0.85
CA GLU A 102 28.36 -27.46 -0.03
C GLU A 102 28.89 -28.85 0.38
N LYS A 103 28.01 -29.84 0.58
CA LYS A 103 28.40 -31.24 0.84
C LYS A 103 28.92 -31.94 -0.42
N GLU A 104 28.40 -31.62 -1.61
CA GLU A 104 28.95 -32.11 -2.88
C GLU A 104 30.32 -31.49 -3.20
N GLU A 105 30.56 -30.21 -2.88
CA GLU A 105 31.87 -29.57 -3.06
C GLU A 105 32.96 -30.08 -2.09
N MET A 106 32.61 -30.52 -0.88
CA MET A 106 33.56 -31.03 0.12
C MET A 106 33.99 -32.49 -0.12
N SER A 107 33.30 -33.24 -0.99
CA SER A 107 33.63 -34.63 -1.31
C SER A 107 34.58 -34.69 -2.51
N PRO A 108 35.90 -34.88 -2.32
CA PRO A 108 36.82 -34.99 -3.45
C PRO A 108 36.57 -36.33 -4.15
N LEU A 109 36.58 -36.32 -5.48
CA LEU A 109 37.06 -37.45 -6.26
C LEU A 109 38.30 -37.04 -7.04
#